data_AF-A0A5B6ZVV8-F1
#
_entry.id   AF-A0A5B6ZVV8-F1
#
_cell.length_a   1.000
_cell.length_b   1.000
_cell.length_c   1.000
_cell.angle_alpha   90.00
_cell.angle_beta   90.00
_cell.angle_gamma   90.00
#
_symmetry.space_group_name_H-M   'P 1'
#
loop_
_entity.id
_entity.type
_entity.pdbx_description
1 polymer ?
#
loop_
_entity_poly.entity_id
_entity_poly.type
_entity_poly.pdbx_seq_one_letter_code
_entity_poly.pdbx_strand_id
1 'polypeptide(L)'
;MKIPLRRHTNIQSLSTALNVAKSTLHRRIKDGAIRPHSNALKPHLTDENKKVRLQFCLSMLEPHSLFDKPTFNNMFNIVHIDEKWFYMTKASEKFYLHPKEDEPYRTC
;
A
#
# COMPACT_ATOMS: atom_id res chain seq x y z
N MET A 1 7.60 16.06 24.74
CA MET A 1 6.14 15.84 24.56
C MET A 1 5.96 14.87 23.39
N LYS A 2 5.38 13.68 23.60
CA LYS A 2 5.27 12.64 22.56
C LYS A 2 3.94 12.83 21.82
N ILE A 3 3.98 13.16 20.53
CA ILE A 3 2.77 13.28 19.69
C ILE A 3 2.29 11.85 19.33
N PRO A 4 0.98 11.55 19.43
CA PRO A 4 0.47 10.25 19.04
C PRO A 4 0.60 9.99 17.52
N LEU A 5 0.99 8.78 17.12
CA LEU A 5 1.17 8.36 15.71
C LEU A 5 -0.03 8.67 14.81
N ARG A 6 -1.26 8.59 15.32
CA ARG A 6 -2.47 8.93 14.55
C ARG A 6 -2.46 10.35 13.97
N ARG A 7 -1.76 11.28 14.63
CA ARG A 7 -1.61 12.69 14.18
C ARG A 7 -0.47 12.87 13.18
N HIS A 8 0.36 11.86 12.96
CA HIS A 8 1.46 11.87 12.00
C HIS A 8 1.01 11.43 10.60
N THR A 9 -0.29 11.16 10.40
CA THR A 9 -0.79 10.57 9.15
C THR A 9 -0.97 11.58 8.02
N ASN A 10 -1.30 12.82 8.38
CA ASN A 10 -1.51 13.90 7.44
C ASN A 10 -0.74 15.15 7.88
N ILE A 11 -0.27 15.91 6.89
CA ILE A 11 0.57 17.09 7.10
C ILE A 11 -0.16 18.14 7.96
N GLN A 12 -1.47 18.29 7.77
CA GLN A 12 -2.27 19.24 8.53
C GLN A 12 -2.30 18.91 10.04
N SER A 13 -2.57 17.65 10.37
CA SER A 13 -2.66 17.16 11.75
C SER A 13 -1.32 17.23 12.45
N LEU A 14 -0.24 16.90 11.73
CA LEU A 14 1.11 17.00 12.25
C LEU A 14 1.51 18.48 12.47
N SER A 15 1.15 19.36 11.54
CA SER A 15 1.37 20.81 11.64
C SER A 15 0.66 21.40 12.86
N THR A 16 -0.60 21.06 13.09
CA THR A 16 -1.35 21.46 14.29
C THR A 16 -0.75 20.86 15.57
N ALA A 17 -0.33 19.59 15.55
CA ALA A 17 0.25 18.94 16.71
C ALA A 17 1.64 19.48 17.10
N LEU A 18 2.44 19.91 16.13
CA LEU A 18 3.75 20.53 16.32
C LEU A 18 3.67 22.05 16.53
N ASN A 19 2.49 22.65 16.37
CA ASN A 19 2.28 24.09 16.38
C ASN A 19 3.18 24.85 15.38
N VAL A 20 3.33 24.30 14.17
CA VAL A 20 4.11 24.91 13.08
C VAL A 20 3.23 25.12 11.86
N ALA A 21 3.55 26.12 11.03
CA ALA A 21 2.85 26.32 9.76
C ALA A 21 3.01 25.12 8.82
N LYS A 22 1.96 24.81 8.06
CA LYS A 22 1.94 23.73 7.07
C LYS A 22 3.06 23.88 6.03
N SER A 23 3.35 25.12 5.60
CA SER A 23 4.43 25.45 4.67
C SER A 23 5.80 25.06 5.22
N THR A 24 6.07 25.36 6.50
CA THR A 24 7.29 24.95 7.19
C THR A 24 7.43 23.43 7.21
N LEU A 25 6.34 22.71 7.50
CA LEU A 25 6.34 21.26 7.52
C LEU A 25 6.61 20.66 6.13
N HIS A 26 6.00 21.20 5.08
CA HIS A 26 6.29 20.81 3.69
C HIS A 26 7.76 21.00 3.32
N ARG A 27 8.35 22.16 3.69
CA ARG A 27 9.77 22.42 3.47
C ARG A 27 10.64 21.39 4.20
N ARG A 28 10.35 21.12 5.48
CA ARG A 28 11.09 20.10 6.27
C ARG A 28 10.99 18.69 5.70
N ILE A 29 9.86 18.32 5.09
CA ILE A 29 9.72 17.05 4.37
C ILE A 29 10.62 17.04 3.13
N LYS A 30 10.64 18.12 2.35
CA LYS A 30 11.48 18.25 1.16
C LYS A 30 12.98 18.22 1.49
N ASP A 31 13.36 18.83 2.61
CA ASP A 31 14.73 18.88 3.11
C ASP A 31 15.17 17.55 3.78
N GLY A 32 14.28 16.56 3.88
CA GLY A 32 14.57 15.26 4.49
C GLY A 32 14.60 15.25 6.03
N ALA A 33 14.34 16.39 6.67
CA ALA A 33 14.24 16.48 8.13
C ALA A 33 12.99 15.76 8.71
N ILE A 34 12.00 15.48 7.86
CA ILE A 34 10.84 14.65 8.17
C ILE A 34 10.69 13.63 7.04
N ARG A 35 10.73 12.35 7.41
CA ARG A 35 10.66 11.23 6.47
C ARG A 35 9.21 10.78 6.29
N PRO A 36 8.65 10.84 5.07
CA PRO A 36 7.41 10.15 4.77
C PRO A 36 7.67 8.65 4.71
N HIS A 37 6.88 7.88 5.44
CA HIS A 37 6.96 6.42 5.49
C HIS A 37 5.58 5.84 5.14
N SER A 38 5.55 4.94 4.16
CA SER A 38 4.34 4.24 3.74
C SER A 38 4.34 2.84 4.34
N ASN A 39 3.35 2.57 5.19
CA ASN A 39 3.20 1.31 5.89
C ASN A 39 1.98 0.56 5.34
N ALA A 40 2.23 -0.37 4.43
CA ALA A 40 1.20 -1.18 3.80
C ALA A 40 1.15 -2.58 4.41
N LEU A 41 -0.03 -2.97 4.88
CA LEU A 41 -0.38 -4.33 5.28
C LEU A 41 -0.61 -5.15 4.02
N LYS A 42 0.47 -5.74 3.48
CA LYS A 42 0.39 -6.67 2.36
C LYS A 42 0.80 -8.07 2.82
N PRO A 43 0.02 -9.12 2.48
CA PRO A 43 0.45 -10.48 2.74
C PRO A 43 1.72 -10.78 1.94
N HIS A 44 2.67 -11.46 2.58
CA HIS A 44 3.92 -11.85 1.95
C HIS A 44 3.66 -12.95 0.91
N LEU A 45 4.05 -12.72 -0.34
CA LEU A 45 4.00 -13.75 -1.40
C LEU A 45 5.17 -14.71 -1.23
N THR A 46 4.89 -15.91 -0.75
CA THR A 46 5.83 -17.04 -0.81
C THR A 46 6.09 -17.40 -2.28
N ASP A 47 7.24 -18.03 -2.54
CA ASP A 47 7.56 -18.45 -3.92
C ASP A 47 6.58 -19.47 -4.46
N GLU A 48 5.99 -20.30 -3.59
CA GLU A 48 4.93 -21.23 -3.97
C GLU A 48 3.65 -20.49 -4.40
N ASN A 49 3.24 -19.45 -3.66
CA ASN A 49 2.10 -18.61 -4.06
C ASN A 49 2.35 -17.92 -5.40
N LYS A 50 3.60 -17.52 -5.70
CA LYS A 50 3.96 -16.94 -7.00
C LYS A 50 3.81 -17.96 -8.12
N LYS A 51 4.27 -19.20 -7.93
CA LYS A 51 4.13 -20.29 -8.92
C LYS A 51 2.67 -20.59 -9.22
N VAL A 52 1.84 -20.75 -8.20
CA VAL A 52 0.40 -21.02 -8.36
C VAL A 52 -0.28 -19.88 -9.14
N ARG A 53 0.03 -18.63 -8.81
CA ARG A 53 -0.50 -17.47 -9.55
C ARG A 53 -0.05 -17.45 -11.01
N LEU A 54 1.21 -17.80 -11.29
CA LEU A 54 1.73 -17.87 -12.65
C LEU A 54 1.04 -18.97 -13.46
N GLN A 55 0.88 -20.17 -12.86
CA GLN A 55 0.16 -21.28 -13.49
C GLN A 55 -1.28 -20.89 -13.83
N PHE A 56 -1.98 -20.21 -12.91
CA PHE A 56 -3.31 -19.67 -13.17
C PHE A 56 -3.33 -18.68 -14.33
N CYS A 57 -2.39 -17.72 -14.37
CA CYS A 57 -2.30 -16.79 -15.50
C CYS A 57 -2.08 -17.51 -16.83
N LEU A 58 -1.24 -18.55 -16.86
CA LEU A 58 -0.98 -19.33 -18.06
C LEU A 58 -2.21 -20.13 -18.51
N SER A 59 -3.01 -20.68 -17.58
CA SER A 59 -4.24 -21.39 -17.92
C SER A 59 -5.35 -20.49 -18.48
N MET A 60 -5.23 -19.17 -18.27
CA MET A 60 -6.18 -18.18 -18.78
C MET A 60 -5.82 -17.67 -20.19
N LEU A 61 -4.74 -18.13 -20.80
CA LEU A 61 -4.40 -17.78 -22.17
C LEU A 61 -5.25 -18.57 -23.18
N GLU A 62 -5.68 -17.89 -24.23
CA GLU A 62 -6.43 -18.51 -25.32
C GLU A 62 -5.49 -19.40 -26.18
N PRO A 63 -5.75 -20.71 -26.30
CA PRO A 63 -4.85 -21.62 -27.01
C PRO A 63 -4.61 -21.21 -28.47
N HIS A 64 -5.63 -20.63 -29.12
CA HIS A 64 -5.60 -20.25 -30.52
C HIS A 64 -4.74 -19.02 -30.81
N SER A 65 -4.48 -18.16 -29.81
CA SER A 65 -3.72 -16.92 -29.99
C SER A 65 -2.25 -17.03 -29.59
N LEU A 66 -1.81 -18.20 -29.09
CA LEU A 66 -0.45 -18.43 -28.62
C LEU A 66 0.63 -18.28 -29.72
N PHE A 67 0.27 -18.52 -30.98
CA PHE A 67 1.22 -18.54 -32.10
C PHE A 67 1.54 -17.16 -32.68
N ASP A 68 0.68 -16.16 -32.45
CA ASP A 68 0.89 -14.78 -32.91
C ASP A 68 0.99 -13.84 -31.72
N LYS A 69 -0.16 -13.41 -31.20
CA LYS A 69 -0.27 -12.46 -30.11
C LYS A 69 -1.15 -13.07 -29.01
N PRO A 70 -0.57 -13.63 -27.96
CA PRO A 70 -1.33 -14.28 -26.91
C PRO A 70 -2.32 -13.30 -26.28
N THR A 71 -3.57 -13.74 -26.19
CA THR A 71 -4.68 -13.03 -25.58
C THR A 71 -5.21 -13.83 -24.40
N PHE A 72 -5.71 -13.14 -23.39
CA PHE A 72 -6.40 -13.79 -22.29
C PHE A 72 -7.85 -14.12 -22.66
N ASN A 73 -8.39 -15.16 -22.04
CA ASN A 73 -9.80 -15.49 -22.10
C ASN A 73 -10.64 -14.30 -21.63
N ASN A 74 -11.74 -14.03 -22.33
CA ASN A 74 -12.61 -12.88 -22.08
C ASN A 74 -13.53 -13.06 -20.86
N MET A 75 -13.63 -14.27 -20.31
CA MET A 75 -14.37 -14.62 -19.10
C MET A 75 -15.85 -14.25 -19.15
N PHE A 76 -16.46 -14.10 -20.34
CA PHE A 76 -17.86 -13.66 -20.46
C PHE A 76 -18.87 -14.65 -19.86
N ASN A 77 -18.46 -15.89 -19.65
CA ASN A 77 -19.24 -16.94 -19.00
C ASN A 77 -18.90 -17.13 -17.50
N ILE A 78 -18.10 -16.24 -16.90
CA ILE A 78 -17.66 -16.34 -15.50
C ILE A 78 -18.28 -15.19 -14.71
N VAL A 79 -18.95 -15.53 -13.61
CA VAL A 79 -19.44 -14.56 -12.63
C VAL A 79 -18.46 -14.51 -11.47
N HIS A 80 -17.83 -13.35 -11.27
CA HIS A 80 -16.93 -13.11 -10.15
C HIS A 80 -17.72 -12.65 -8.91
N ILE A 81 -17.62 -13.40 -7.82
CA ILE A 81 -18.20 -13.07 -6.52
C ILE A 81 -17.02 -12.91 -5.54
N ASP A 82 -17.06 -11.85 -4.74
CA ASP A 82 -16.05 -11.58 -3.73
C ASP A 82 -16.71 -11.00 -2.47
N GLU A 83 -16.15 -11.34 -1.31
CA GLU A 83 -16.56 -10.79 -0.03
C GLU A 83 -15.50 -9.81 0.47
N LYS A 84 -15.90 -8.57 0.70
CA LYS A 84 -14.99 -7.51 1.15
C LYS A 84 -15.22 -7.17 2.61
N TRP A 85 -14.24 -7.48 3.44
CA TRP A 85 -14.20 -7.04 4.84
C TRP A 85 -13.85 -5.55 4.95
N PHE A 86 -14.63 -4.83 5.76
CA PHE A 86 -14.34 -3.45 6.12
C PHE A 86 -13.55 -3.43 7.43
N TYR A 87 -12.26 -3.12 7.34
CA TYR A 87 -11.39 -3.03 8.51
C TYR A 87 -11.49 -1.66 9.18
N MET A 88 -11.34 -1.64 10.51
CA MET A 88 -11.24 -0.39 11.29
C MET A 88 -9.98 0.42 10.95
N THR A 89 -8.93 -0.22 10.42
CA THR A 89 -7.69 0.43 10.00
C THR A 89 -7.48 0.31 8.50
N LYS A 90 -6.77 1.28 7.91
CA LYS A 90 -6.54 1.28 6.46
C LYS A 90 -5.48 0.25 6.08
N ALA A 91 -5.66 -0.44 4.95
CA ALA A 91 -4.68 -1.38 4.42
C ALA A 91 -3.30 -0.74 4.18
N SER A 92 -3.26 0.55 3.86
CA SER A 92 -2.01 1.32 3.85
C SER A 92 -2.20 2.64 4.56
N GLU A 93 -1.25 2.97 5.43
CA GLU A 93 -1.18 4.26 6.11
C GLU A 93 0.16 4.93 5.83
N LYS A 94 0.12 6.24 5.69
CA LYS A 94 1.32 7.06 5.54
C LYS A 94 1.59 7.74 6.88
N PHE A 95 2.84 7.74 7.32
CA PHE A 95 3.30 8.44 8.52
C PHE A 95 4.40 9.44 8.15
N TYR A 96 4.44 10.57 8.83
CA TYR A 96 5.54 11.54 8.77
C TYR A 96 6.35 11.39 10.04
N LEU A 97 7.54 10.82 9.92
CA LEU A 97 8.39 10.42 11.03
C LEU A 97 9.65 11.28 11.07
N HIS A 98 10.26 11.40 12.24
CA HIS A 98 11.62 11.89 12.31
C HIS A 98 12.59 10.84 11.69
N PRO A 99 13.69 11.23 11.01
CA PRO A 99 14.61 10.27 10.39
C PRO A 99 15.22 9.24 11.33
N LYS A 100 15.29 9.55 12.63
CA LYS A 100 15.78 8.67 13.71
C LYS A 100 14.66 7.98 14.51
N GLU A 101 13.41 8.14 14.10
CA GLU A 101 12.26 7.50 14.77
C GLU A 101 12.05 6.11 14.19
N ASP A 102 11.79 5.15 15.08
CA ASP A 102 11.49 3.77 14.69
C ASP A 102 10.21 3.70 13.85
N GLU A 103 10.19 2.76 12.92
CA GLU A 103 9.03 2.57 12.05
C GLU A 103 7.88 1.95 12.84
N PRO A 104 6.65 2.47 12.72
CA PRO A 104 5.51 1.89 13.40
C PRO A 104 5.29 0.47 12.88
N TYR A 105 5.30 -0.52 13.78
CA TYR A 105 5.02 -1.90 13.39
C TYR A 105 3.51 -2.07 13.15
N ARG A 106 3.14 -2.67 12.01
CA ARG A 106 1.76 -3.04 11.70
C ARG A 106 1.74 -4.48 11.21
N THR A 107 0.89 -5.30 11.82
CA THR A 107 0.60 -6.68 11.39
C THR A 107 -0.81 -6.77 10.85
N CYS A 108 -0.99 -7.69 9.89
CA CYS A 108 -2.31 -8.18 9.50
C CYS A 108 -2.81 -9.16 10.56
#